data_AF-A0ABD0YIS1-F1
#
_entry.id   AF-A0ABD0YIS1-F1
#
_cell.length_a   1.000
_cell.length_b   1.000
_cell.length_c   1.000
_cell.angle_alpha   90.00
_cell.angle_beta   90.00
_cell.angle_gamma   90.00
#
_symmetry.space_group_name_H-M   'P 1'
#
loop_
_entity.id
_entity.type
_entity.pdbx_description
1 polymer ?
#
loop_
_entity_poly.entity_id
_entity_poly.type
_entity_poly.pdbx_seq_one_letter_code
_entity_poly.pdbx_strand_id
1 'polypeptide(L)'
;MKDVSEHSSREKGVWVTYGRGVYDITHFVGKHPGGDKIMMAAGGSVEPFWTLYGVHKKPEILAMMEAYRIGNIDEVEAVTPGDLSDPYGNEPRRHPALRPSSEKPYNAEPPPELLVESFITPQELFYVRNHLPVPEVDAETYELEISGLGLKKDLKLSLKDLKKFPKHTVTAAVQCAGNRRSEMTKVKPVKGLNWGHAAIGNATWTGVKLCDLLKHLGLKDDTTALHVQFEGLDTDVSNTPYGASIPIEKAMDPRGDVLLAYEMNGEPLSRDHGFPVRAIVPGVVGARNVKWLGRIVLSKDESDSHWQQNDYKGFSPGVDWDTVDFKTSPAIQELPVVSAICTPAEGEKVKIVNGKIDVKGYAWSGGGRKIIRIDVSCDRGATWHTAQLTDQNSDRHPHHWAWSLWSAQIPVSVKKGQMEVWVKAVDSSYNTQPEDFKHIWNLRGVLGNAYHKIKVSVY
;
A
#
# COMPACT_ATOMS: atom_id res chain seq x y z
N MET A 1 -1.87 8.79 24.68
CA MET A 1 -1.88 7.54 23.88
C MET A 1 -0.84 6.50 24.31
N LYS A 2 0.30 6.87 24.93
CA LYS A 2 1.31 5.92 25.40
C LYS A 2 0.72 4.85 26.33
N ASP A 3 -0.05 5.26 27.35
CA ASP A 3 -0.68 4.35 28.31
C ASP A 3 -1.65 3.38 27.64
N VAL A 4 -2.41 3.85 26.63
CA VAL A 4 -3.33 3.00 25.85
C VAL A 4 -2.58 1.85 25.18
N SER A 5 -1.43 2.13 24.57
CA SER A 5 -0.64 1.11 23.85
C SER A 5 -0.08 -0.01 24.74
N GLU A 6 0.12 0.28 26.04
CA GLU A 6 0.56 -0.72 27.03
C GLU A 6 -0.54 -1.74 27.36
N HIS A 7 -1.80 -1.36 27.17
CA HIS A 7 -3.01 -2.17 27.41
C HIS A 7 -3.47 -2.85 26.10
N SER A 8 -2.59 -3.67 25.52
CA SER A 8 -2.77 -4.33 24.21
C SER A 8 -3.01 -5.85 24.30
N SER A 9 -3.20 -6.41 25.50
CA SER A 9 -3.42 -7.86 25.69
C SER A 9 -4.38 -8.15 26.83
N ARG A 10 -4.93 -9.37 26.88
CA ARG A 10 -5.90 -9.75 27.94
C ARG A 10 -5.28 -9.69 29.34
N GLU A 11 -3.98 -9.92 29.46
CA GLU A 11 -3.24 -9.90 30.73
C GLU A 11 -2.97 -8.47 31.21
N LYS A 12 -2.76 -7.54 30.28
CA LYS A 12 -2.45 -6.13 30.58
C LYS A 12 -3.67 -5.22 30.61
N GLY A 13 -4.85 -5.76 30.31
CA GLY A 13 -6.04 -4.98 29.98
C GLY A 13 -6.07 -4.63 28.49
N VAL A 14 -7.28 -4.54 27.93
CA VAL A 14 -7.52 -4.27 26.51
C VAL A 14 -8.18 -2.90 26.39
N TRP A 15 -7.36 -1.88 26.15
CA TRP A 15 -7.85 -0.51 25.96
C TRP A 15 -7.89 -0.15 24.48
N VAL A 16 -8.87 0.65 24.09
CA VAL A 16 -9.04 1.16 22.73
C VAL A 16 -9.46 2.62 22.74
N THR A 17 -9.34 3.29 21.60
CA THR A 17 -9.73 4.69 21.44
C THR A 17 -10.74 4.90 20.33
N TYR A 18 -11.67 5.85 20.52
CA TYR A 18 -12.61 6.31 19.50
C TYR A 18 -12.82 7.82 19.67
N GLY A 19 -12.52 8.61 18.63
CA GLY A 19 -12.39 10.06 18.76
C GLY A 19 -11.42 10.40 19.89
N ARG A 20 -11.92 11.06 20.95
CA ARG A 20 -11.11 11.40 22.13
C ARG A 20 -11.26 10.45 23.30
N GLY A 21 -12.21 9.53 23.28
CA GLY A 21 -12.47 8.64 24.40
C GLY A 21 -11.46 7.50 24.47
N VAL A 22 -11.07 7.12 25.68
CA VAL A 22 -10.33 5.89 26.00
C VAL A 22 -11.29 4.93 26.68
N TYR A 23 -11.33 3.68 26.21
CA TYR A 23 -12.31 2.69 26.64
C TYR A 23 -11.62 1.39 27.05
N ASP A 24 -11.94 0.87 28.23
CA ASP A 24 -11.48 -0.45 28.68
C ASP A 24 -12.50 -1.51 28.26
N ILE A 25 -12.16 -2.28 27.23
CA ILE A 25 -13.02 -3.32 26.67
C ILE A 25 -12.62 -4.72 27.13
N THR A 26 -11.76 -4.87 28.14
CA THR A 26 -11.19 -6.16 28.59
C THR A 26 -12.28 -7.22 28.80
N HIS A 27 -13.36 -6.86 29.49
CA HIS A 27 -14.48 -7.76 29.77
C HIS A 27 -15.47 -7.92 28.62
N PHE A 28 -15.39 -7.06 27.60
CA PHE A 28 -16.24 -7.11 26.42
C PHE A 28 -15.66 -8.00 25.32
N VAL A 29 -14.33 -8.19 25.26
CA VAL A 29 -13.66 -9.01 24.22
C VAL A 29 -14.33 -10.37 24.02
N GLY A 30 -14.57 -11.12 25.09
CA GLY A 30 -15.18 -12.45 25.01
C GLY A 30 -16.66 -12.46 24.64
N LYS A 31 -17.32 -11.30 24.67
CA LYS A 31 -18.75 -11.11 24.32
C LYS A 31 -18.93 -10.52 22.93
N HIS A 32 -17.84 -10.09 22.28
CA HIS A 32 -17.90 -9.40 21.01
C HIS A 32 -18.43 -10.35 19.91
N PRO A 33 -19.47 -9.97 19.15
CA PRO A 33 -20.05 -10.83 18.11
C PRO A 33 -19.07 -11.26 17.01
N GLY A 34 -18.04 -10.44 16.74
CA GLY A 34 -16.95 -10.77 15.81
C GLY A 34 -15.86 -11.67 16.40
N GLY A 35 -16.05 -12.20 17.62
CA GLY A 35 -15.05 -12.97 18.35
C GLY A 35 -13.78 -12.16 18.64
N ASP A 36 -12.64 -12.85 18.64
CA ASP A 36 -11.32 -12.27 18.96
C ASP A 36 -10.81 -11.24 17.95
N LYS A 37 -11.50 -11.00 16.81
CA LYS A 37 -11.14 -9.94 15.85
C LYS A 37 -11.04 -8.55 16.50
N ILE A 38 -11.79 -8.29 17.58
CA ILE A 38 -11.71 -7.04 18.35
C ILE A 38 -10.32 -6.81 18.95
N MET A 39 -9.55 -7.87 19.22
CA MET A 39 -8.18 -7.77 19.74
C MET A 39 -7.23 -7.10 18.76
N MET A 40 -7.56 -7.03 17.47
CA MET A 40 -6.75 -6.33 16.49
C MET A 40 -6.70 -4.81 16.74
N ALA A 41 -7.70 -4.27 17.43
CA ALA A 41 -7.74 -2.86 17.83
C ALA A 41 -7.07 -2.60 19.19
N ALA A 42 -6.63 -3.65 19.90
CA ALA A 42 -6.08 -3.53 21.24
C ALA A 42 -4.87 -2.58 21.28
N GLY A 43 -4.89 -1.63 22.21
CA GLY A 43 -3.88 -0.59 22.35
C GLY A 43 -3.91 0.49 21.26
N GLY A 44 -4.96 0.56 20.43
CA GLY A 44 -5.06 1.46 19.29
C GLY A 44 -6.43 2.13 19.12
N SER A 45 -6.63 2.80 17.97
CA SER A 45 -7.92 3.38 17.60
C SER A 45 -8.81 2.31 16.97
N VAL A 46 -10.10 2.29 17.32
CA VAL A 46 -11.09 1.44 16.65
C VAL A 46 -11.55 2.01 15.31
N GLU A 47 -11.26 3.29 15.02
CA GLU A 47 -11.76 4.01 13.85
C GLU A 47 -11.43 3.34 12.52
N PRO A 48 -10.22 2.77 12.30
CA PRO A 48 -9.93 2.03 11.08
C PRO A 48 -10.86 0.83 10.92
N PHE A 49 -11.09 0.07 12.00
CA PHE A 49 -11.99 -1.09 12.00
C PHE A 49 -13.45 -0.70 11.82
N TRP A 50 -13.88 0.43 12.37
CA TRP A 50 -15.25 0.91 12.20
C TRP A 50 -15.51 1.48 10.82
N THR A 51 -14.46 1.93 10.14
CA THR A 51 -14.51 2.26 8.71
C THR A 51 -14.68 1.00 7.87
N LEU A 52 -14.01 -0.11 8.23
CA LEU A 52 -14.20 -1.42 7.59
C LEU A 52 -15.59 -2.02 7.90
N TYR A 53 -16.02 -1.95 9.15
CA TYR A 53 -17.23 -2.58 9.67
C TYR A 53 -18.23 -1.52 10.15
N GLY A 54 -18.96 -0.93 9.20
CA GLY A 54 -19.87 0.20 9.47
C GLY A 54 -20.99 -0.05 10.49
N VAL A 55 -21.29 -1.31 10.83
CA VAL A 55 -22.26 -1.67 11.89
C VAL A 55 -21.92 -1.03 13.25
N HIS A 56 -20.64 -0.78 13.52
CA HIS A 56 -20.21 -0.19 14.77
C HIS A 56 -20.53 1.32 14.88
N LYS A 57 -20.85 1.98 13.76
CA LYS A 57 -21.24 3.40 13.74
C LYS A 57 -22.73 3.60 14.08
N LYS A 58 -23.48 2.55 14.43
CA LYS A 58 -24.87 2.66 14.85
C LYS A 58 -24.99 3.34 16.24
N PRO A 59 -25.98 4.22 16.45
CA PRO A 59 -26.12 4.96 17.72
C PRO A 59 -26.19 4.06 18.96
N GLU A 60 -26.86 2.90 18.86
CA GLU A 60 -26.96 1.91 19.94
C GLU A 60 -25.60 1.31 20.35
N ILE A 61 -24.69 1.10 19.39
CA ILE A 61 -23.34 0.57 19.66
C ILE A 61 -22.45 1.67 20.25
N LEU A 62 -22.58 2.90 19.75
CA LEU A 62 -21.89 4.06 20.33
C LEU A 62 -22.31 4.28 21.78
N ALA A 63 -23.61 4.21 22.07
CA ALA A 63 -24.14 4.33 23.43
C ALA A 63 -23.67 3.19 24.35
N MET A 64 -23.61 1.95 23.83
CA MET A 64 -23.06 0.82 24.56
C MET A 64 -21.57 1.01 24.86
N MET A 65 -20.78 1.51 23.89
CA MET A 65 -19.36 1.74 24.05
C MET A 65 -19.06 2.77 25.15
N GLU A 66 -19.90 3.78 25.31
CA GLU A 66 -19.73 4.81 26.34
C GLU A 66 -19.70 4.22 27.77
N ALA A 67 -20.38 3.09 28.02
CA ALA A 67 -20.33 2.40 29.30
C ALA A 67 -18.94 1.83 29.65
N TYR A 68 -18.03 1.73 28.68
CA TYR A 68 -16.65 1.25 28.85
C TYR A 68 -15.63 2.38 28.93
N ARG A 69 -16.06 3.64 28.89
CA ARG A 69 -15.13 4.79 28.89
C ARG A 69 -14.44 4.93 30.24
N ILE A 70 -13.11 5.02 30.19
CA ILE A 70 -12.24 5.18 31.36
C ILE A 70 -11.49 6.51 31.36
N GLY A 71 -11.54 7.27 30.27
CA GLY A 71 -10.88 8.56 30.18
C GLY A 71 -10.91 9.18 28.79
N ASN A 72 -10.07 10.18 28.60
CA ASN A 72 -9.85 10.87 27.32
C ASN A 72 -8.37 10.97 27.01
N ILE A 73 -8.05 11.03 25.72
CA ILE A 73 -6.71 11.38 25.26
C ILE A 73 -6.52 12.90 25.43
N ASP A 74 -5.42 13.31 26.05
CA ASP A 74 -5.06 14.72 26.20
C ASP A 74 -4.79 15.42 24.86
N GLU A 75 -5.14 16.70 24.79
CA GLU A 75 -5.12 17.55 23.58
C GLU A 75 -3.70 17.88 23.09
N VAL A 76 -2.69 17.61 23.92
CA VAL A 76 -1.30 17.98 23.68
C VAL A 76 -0.44 16.74 23.90
N GLU A 77 -0.34 15.89 22.89
CA GLU A 77 0.90 15.14 22.75
C GLU A 77 1.94 16.09 22.18
N ALA A 78 2.45 16.96 23.06
CA ALA A 78 3.69 17.65 22.82
C ALA A 78 4.69 16.58 22.40
N VAL A 79 5.21 16.72 21.20
CA VAL A 79 6.42 16.05 20.77
C VAL A 79 7.46 16.41 21.82
N THR A 80 7.66 15.55 22.81
CA THR A 80 8.95 15.52 23.52
C THR A 80 9.95 15.41 22.39
N PRO A 81 10.86 16.38 22.21
CA PRO A 81 11.89 16.26 21.20
C PRO A 81 12.50 14.89 21.39
N GLY A 82 12.43 14.05 20.36
CA GLY A 82 13.18 12.81 20.36
C GLY A 82 14.63 13.13 20.69
N ASP A 83 15.35 12.17 21.25
CA ASP A 83 16.79 12.30 21.42
C ASP A 83 17.39 12.84 20.12
N LEU A 84 17.99 14.04 20.16
CA LEU A 84 18.52 14.71 18.96
C LEU A 84 19.63 13.89 18.28
N SER A 85 20.11 12.82 18.93
CA SER A 85 21.04 11.84 18.36
C SER A 85 20.36 10.73 17.53
N ASP A 86 19.05 10.52 17.68
CA ASP A 86 18.29 9.51 16.95
C ASP A 86 17.53 10.15 15.78
N PRO A 87 17.93 9.91 14.51
CA PRO A 87 17.27 10.52 13.35
C PRO A 87 15.81 10.09 13.18
N TYR A 88 15.37 9.06 13.91
CA TYR A 88 13.99 8.57 13.94
C TYR A 88 13.21 9.00 15.20
N GLY A 89 13.74 9.95 15.98
CA GLY A 89 13.15 10.36 17.26
C GLY A 89 11.76 11.01 17.14
N ASN A 90 11.45 11.62 16.00
CA ASN A 90 10.19 12.34 15.75
C ASN A 90 9.30 11.64 14.71
N GLU A 91 9.44 10.32 14.57
CA GLU A 91 8.58 9.52 13.70
C GLU A 91 7.10 9.59 14.13
N PRO A 92 6.13 9.59 13.19
CA PRO A 92 4.72 9.54 13.54
C PRO A 92 4.36 8.23 14.27
N ARG A 93 3.29 8.27 15.05
CA ARG A 93 2.74 7.05 15.68
C ARG A 93 1.92 6.27 14.65
N ARG A 94 2.01 4.93 14.74
CA ARG A 94 1.33 4.01 13.82
C ARG A 94 0.35 3.12 14.56
N HIS A 95 -0.63 2.62 13.82
CA HIS A 95 -1.61 1.70 14.36
C HIS A 95 -0.95 0.35 14.74
N PRO A 96 -1.20 -0.18 15.96
CA PRO A 96 -0.53 -1.41 16.44
C PRO A 96 -0.91 -2.67 15.67
N ALA A 97 -2.01 -2.66 14.91
CA ALA A 97 -2.38 -3.79 14.04
C ALA A 97 -1.41 -4.01 12.88
N LEU A 98 -0.64 -2.99 12.46
CA LEU A 98 0.36 -3.15 11.41
C LEU A 98 1.43 -4.15 11.83
N ARG A 99 1.92 -4.94 10.88
CA ARG A 99 2.96 -5.96 11.09
C ARG A 99 4.29 -5.39 10.58
N PRO A 100 5.16 -4.83 11.46
CA PRO A 100 6.41 -4.22 11.04
C PRO A 100 7.42 -5.28 10.55
N SER A 101 7.95 -5.07 9.35
CA SER A 101 9.14 -5.74 8.83
C SER A 101 10.43 -5.00 9.22
N SER A 102 10.32 -3.73 9.60
CA SER A 102 11.41 -2.91 10.12
C SER A 102 10.84 -1.73 10.91
N GLU A 103 11.47 -1.39 12.03
CA GLU A 103 11.07 -0.23 12.86
C GLU A 103 11.81 1.05 12.45
N LYS A 104 13.05 0.93 11.98
CA LYS A 104 13.91 2.05 11.60
C LYS A 104 14.74 1.70 10.36
N PRO A 105 14.40 2.22 9.18
CA PRO A 105 13.20 3.01 8.88
C PRO A 105 11.92 2.18 9.03
N TYR A 106 10.80 2.83 9.40
CA TYR A 106 9.54 2.13 9.62
C TYR A 106 8.97 1.55 8.32
N ASN A 107 8.69 0.24 8.33
CA ASN A 107 8.11 -0.47 7.21
C ASN A 107 7.16 -1.54 7.74
N ALA A 108 5.86 -1.43 7.44
CA ALA A 108 4.85 -2.36 7.93
C ALA A 108 3.70 -2.56 6.94
N GLU A 109 3.07 -3.73 6.98
CA GLU A 109 1.89 -4.08 6.17
C GLU A 109 0.71 -4.41 7.10
N PRO A 110 -0.54 -4.19 6.68
CA PRO A 110 -1.67 -4.63 7.46
C PRO A 110 -1.77 -6.16 7.50
N PRO A 111 -2.47 -6.73 8.49
CA PRO A 111 -2.94 -8.10 8.45
C PRO A 111 -3.73 -8.34 7.14
N PRO A 112 -3.40 -9.37 6.34
CA PRO A 112 -4.09 -9.63 5.08
C PRO A 112 -5.61 -9.76 5.22
N GLU A 113 -6.07 -10.35 6.31
CA GLU A 113 -7.48 -10.48 6.63
C GLU A 113 -8.19 -9.12 6.79
N LEU A 114 -7.50 -8.03 7.15
CA LEU A 114 -8.07 -6.68 7.17
C LEU A 114 -7.93 -5.96 5.83
N LEU A 115 -6.92 -6.33 5.03
CA LEU A 115 -6.61 -5.69 3.76
C LEU A 115 -7.80 -5.70 2.79
N VAL A 116 -8.56 -6.80 2.80
CA VAL A 116 -9.65 -7.06 1.84
C VAL A 116 -11.06 -6.89 2.42
N GLU A 117 -11.19 -6.33 3.63
CA GLU A 117 -12.50 -6.09 4.25
C GLU A 117 -13.19 -4.83 3.69
N SER A 118 -12.44 -3.96 3.01
CA SER A 118 -12.97 -2.78 2.33
C SER A 118 -12.25 -2.55 1.01
N PHE A 119 -12.98 -2.06 0.01
CA PHE A 119 -12.41 -1.64 -1.26
C PHE A 119 -11.38 -0.51 -1.08
N ILE A 120 -11.62 0.41 -0.13
CA ILE A 120 -10.72 1.49 0.24
C ILE A 120 -10.05 1.13 1.56
N THR A 121 -8.72 0.98 1.53
CA THR A 121 -7.90 0.71 2.70
C THR A 121 -7.85 1.96 3.60
N PRO A 122 -8.23 1.87 4.89
CA PRO A 122 -8.09 2.97 5.84
C PRO A 122 -6.64 3.47 5.90
N GLN A 123 -6.44 4.77 6.09
CA GLN A 123 -5.12 5.39 5.99
C GLN A 123 -4.14 4.85 7.03
N GLU A 124 -4.64 4.52 8.23
CA GLU A 124 -3.90 3.98 9.37
C GLU A 124 -3.48 2.52 9.16
N LEU A 125 -4.15 1.81 8.25
CA LEU A 125 -3.87 0.42 7.88
C LEU A 125 -3.20 0.31 6.49
N PHE A 126 -3.08 1.41 5.76
CA PHE A 126 -2.38 1.42 4.48
C PHE A 126 -0.90 1.15 4.73
N TYR A 127 -0.32 0.19 3.99
CA TYR A 127 1.06 -0.25 4.21
C TYR A 127 2.04 0.93 4.17
N VAL A 128 3.02 0.93 5.07
CA VAL A 128 4.05 1.97 5.16
C VAL A 128 5.35 1.41 4.64
N ARG A 129 5.97 2.12 3.69
CA ARG A 129 7.34 1.85 3.23
C ARG A 129 8.15 3.13 3.28
N ASN A 130 9.07 3.22 4.26
CA ASN A 130 10.01 4.33 4.40
C ASN A 130 11.44 3.82 4.17
N HIS A 131 12.24 4.53 3.37
CA HIS A 131 13.69 4.26 3.24
C HIS A 131 14.51 5.03 4.28
N LEU A 132 13.96 6.13 4.76
CA LEU A 132 14.60 7.18 5.54
C LEU A 132 13.62 7.68 6.61
N PRO A 133 14.07 8.52 7.56
CA PRO A 133 13.19 9.16 8.52
C PRO A 133 12.08 9.98 7.84
N VAL A 134 10.92 10.05 8.49
CA VAL A 134 9.75 10.80 8.04
C VAL A 134 9.97 12.30 8.29
N PRO A 135 10.00 13.14 7.24
CA PRO A 135 10.17 14.59 7.41
C PRO A 135 9.11 15.22 8.31
N GLU A 136 9.53 16.25 9.05
CA GLU A 136 8.64 17.18 9.74
C GLU A 136 8.46 18.41 8.86
N VAL A 137 7.26 18.58 8.31
CA VAL A 137 6.97 19.63 7.34
C VAL A 137 5.88 20.53 7.89
N ASP A 138 6.17 21.83 7.98
CA ASP A 138 5.15 22.85 8.20
C ASP A 138 4.47 23.16 6.85
N ALA A 139 3.16 22.92 6.79
CA ALA A 139 2.37 23.14 5.59
C ALA A 139 2.26 24.63 5.18
N GLU A 140 2.44 25.56 6.10
CA GLU A 140 2.37 26.99 5.83
C GLU A 140 3.63 27.52 5.13
N THR A 141 4.79 26.91 5.41
CA THR A 141 6.09 27.28 4.81
C THR A 141 6.56 26.30 3.74
N TYR A 142 5.82 25.22 3.49
CA TYR A 142 6.14 24.24 2.46
C TYR A 142 6.15 24.87 1.06
N GLU A 143 7.20 24.56 0.29
CA GLU A 143 7.34 24.89 -1.12
C GLU A 143 7.67 23.64 -1.95
N LEU A 144 7.01 23.50 -3.10
CA LEU A 144 7.38 22.55 -4.14
C LEU A 144 8.18 23.27 -5.22
N GLU A 145 9.43 22.88 -5.44
CA GLU A 145 10.24 23.38 -6.55
C GLU A 145 9.94 22.61 -7.85
N ILE A 146 9.80 23.33 -8.97
CA ILE A 146 9.61 22.75 -10.30
C ILE A 146 10.56 23.44 -11.27
N SER A 147 11.42 22.67 -11.92
CA SER A 147 12.48 23.16 -12.80
C SER A 147 12.74 22.23 -13.98
N GLY A 148 13.65 22.64 -14.87
CA GLY A 148 14.17 21.79 -15.95
C GLY A 148 13.69 22.16 -17.36
N LEU A 149 13.89 21.22 -18.28
CA LEU A 149 13.78 21.44 -19.72
C LEU A 149 12.35 21.80 -20.16
N GLY A 150 12.24 22.79 -21.04
CA GLY A 150 10.97 23.23 -21.63
C GLY A 150 10.17 24.21 -20.76
N LEU A 151 10.57 24.44 -19.50
CA LEU A 151 9.99 25.49 -18.66
C LEU A 151 10.67 26.84 -18.93
N LYS A 152 9.90 27.93 -18.78
CA LYS A 152 10.42 29.30 -18.99
C LYS A 152 11.33 29.77 -17.85
N LYS A 153 11.07 29.30 -16.63
CA LYS A 153 11.82 29.60 -15.41
C LYS A 153 11.49 28.56 -14.36
N ASP A 154 12.39 28.41 -13.41
CA ASP A 154 12.15 27.62 -12.21
C ASP A 154 11.07 28.29 -11.36
N LEU A 155 10.28 27.47 -10.68
CA LEU A 155 9.12 27.90 -9.92
C LEU A 155 9.10 27.22 -8.57
N LYS A 156 8.55 27.94 -7.59
CA LYS A 156 8.24 27.44 -6.26
C LYS A 156 6.77 27.66 -6.01
N LEU A 157 6.06 26.60 -5.64
CA LEU A 157 4.63 26.64 -5.36
C LEU A 157 4.39 26.28 -3.91
N SER A 158 3.69 27.16 -3.17
CA SER A 158 3.22 26.80 -1.84
C SER A 158 2.12 25.74 -1.91
N LEU A 159 1.80 25.09 -0.79
CA LEU A 159 0.63 24.20 -0.72
C LEU A 159 -0.67 24.95 -1.08
N LYS A 160 -0.77 26.23 -0.69
CA LYS A 160 -1.92 27.10 -1.03
C LYS A 160 -1.99 27.36 -2.53
N ASP A 161 -0.87 27.50 -3.22
CA ASP A 161 -0.86 27.69 -4.68
C ASP A 161 -1.27 26.42 -5.42
N LEU A 162 -0.78 25.25 -5.00
CA LEU A 162 -1.22 23.96 -5.55
C LEU A 162 -2.73 23.76 -5.40
N LYS A 163 -3.30 24.11 -4.24
CA LYS A 163 -4.74 23.99 -3.99
C LYS A 163 -5.63 24.94 -4.81
N LYS A 164 -5.06 25.91 -5.54
CA LYS A 164 -5.81 26.77 -6.48
C LYS A 164 -6.12 26.08 -7.82
N PHE A 165 -5.40 25.01 -8.17
CA PHE A 165 -5.64 24.26 -9.39
C PHE A 165 -6.88 23.36 -9.28
N PRO A 166 -7.50 22.96 -10.41
CA PRO A 166 -8.64 22.05 -10.39
C PRO A 166 -8.35 20.74 -9.64
N LYS A 167 -9.11 20.51 -8.57
CA LYS A 167 -9.03 19.32 -7.72
C LYS A 167 -9.50 18.08 -8.51
N HIS A 168 -8.66 17.06 -8.56
CA HIS A 168 -8.96 15.77 -9.18
C HIS A 168 -8.77 14.63 -8.19
N THR A 169 -9.75 13.72 -8.15
CA THR A 169 -9.73 12.52 -7.30
C THR A 169 -9.61 11.27 -8.17
N VAL A 170 -8.71 10.36 -7.82
CA VAL A 170 -8.46 9.09 -8.51
C VAL A 170 -8.39 7.97 -7.48
N THR A 171 -9.15 6.90 -7.67
CA THR A 171 -9.00 5.68 -6.88
C THR A 171 -7.90 4.82 -7.50
N ALA A 172 -6.79 4.61 -6.78
CA ALA A 172 -5.66 3.84 -7.28
C ALA A 172 -5.03 2.98 -6.19
N ALA A 173 -4.67 1.75 -6.59
CA ALA A 173 -3.84 0.90 -5.77
C ALA A 173 -2.36 1.30 -5.91
N VAL A 174 -1.65 1.28 -4.79
CA VAL A 174 -0.19 1.44 -4.75
C VAL A 174 0.39 0.14 -4.24
N GLN A 175 1.27 -0.48 -5.02
CA GLN A 175 1.92 -1.75 -4.68
C GLN A 175 3.44 -1.58 -4.63
N CYS A 176 4.07 -2.08 -3.56
CA CYS A 176 5.52 -2.17 -3.47
C CYS A 176 6.06 -3.22 -4.47
N ALA A 177 7.20 -2.94 -5.11
CA ALA A 177 7.90 -3.90 -5.95
C ALA A 177 8.21 -5.22 -5.24
N GLY A 178 8.41 -5.15 -3.91
CA GLY A 178 8.74 -6.27 -3.05
C GLY A 178 7.54 -6.98 -2.42
N ASN A 179 6.30 -6.66 -2.81
CA ASN A 179 5.15 -7.42 -2.33
C ASN A 179 5.36 -8.91 -2.62
N ARG A 180 5.05 -9.76 -1.63
CA ARG A 180 5.26 -11.22 -1.68
C ARG A 180 6.72 -11.67 -1.71
N ARG A 181 7.67 -10.82 -1.29
CA ARG A 181 9.10 -11.18 -1.21
C ARG A 181 9.36 -12.41 -0.35
N SER A 182 8.66 -12.54 0.78
CA SER A 182 8.82 -13.68 1.69
C SER A 182 8.61 -15.05 1.03
N GLU A 183 7.77 -15.13 0.00
CA GLU A 183 7.56 -16.36 -0.77
C GLU A 183 8.74 -16.67 -1.69
N MET A 184 9.36 -15.64 -2.28
CA MET A 184 10.57 -15.80 -3.09
C MET A 184 11.77 -16.20 -2.23
N THR A 185 11.88 -15.68 -1.00
CA THR A 185 12.91 -16.07 -0.01
C THR A 185 12.88 -17.57 0.29
N LYS A 186 11.71 -18.23 0.25
CA LYS A 186 11.57 -19.68 0.47
C LYS A 186 12.23 -20.52 -0.64
N VAL A 187 12.40 -19.95 -1.84
CA VAL A 187 13.09 -20.63 -2.96
C VAL A 187 14.61 -20.52 -2.79
N LYS A 188 15.11 -19.29 -2.64
CA LYS A 188 16.51 -18.96 -2.41
C LYS A 188 16.58 -17.60 -1.70
N PRO A 189 17.49 -17.40 -0.71
CA PRO A 189 17.60 -16.13 0.00
C PRO A 189 17.79 -14.92 -0.92
N VAL A 190 17.15 -13.80 -0.58
CA VAL A 190 17.18 -12.53 -1.33
C VAL A 190 17.49 -11.36 -0.38
N LYS A 191 17.87 -10.20 -0.91
CA LYS A 191 18.02 -8.97 -0.09
C LYS A 191 16.79 -8.06 -0.21
N GLY A 192 16.17 -7.73 0.91
CA GLY A 192 15.07 -6.78 1.01
C GLY A 192 14.18 -7.05 2.24
N LEU A 193 13.19 -6.19 2.45
CA LEU A 193 12.20 -6.33 3.52
C LEU A 193 11.37 -7.60 3.34
N ASN A 194 11.11 -8.32 4.42
CA ASN A 194 10.41 -9.61 4.40
C ASN A 194 8.88 -9.47 4.30
N TRP A 195 8.41 -8.80 3.25
CA TRP A 195 6.99 -8.60 2.98
C TRP A 195 6.24 -9.92 2.75
N GLY A 196 5.10 -10.06 3.41
CA GLY A 196 4.01 -10.95 3.03
C GLY A 196 3.31 -10.46 1.78
N HIS A 197 2.02 -10.77 1.64
CA HIS A 197 1.21 -10.42 0.49
C HIS A 197 0.34 -9.16 0.71
N ALA A 198 0.70 -8.29 1.65
CA ALA A 198 -0.04 -7.07 1.99
C ALA A 198 0.78 -5.77 1.83
N ALA A 199 1.90 -5.78 1.11
CA ALA A 199 2.61 -4.57 0.70
C ALA A 199 1.94 -3.90 -0.53
N ILE A 200 0.62 -3.72 -0.44
CA ILE A 200 -0.28 -3.08 -1.39
C ILE A 200 -1.44 -2.46 -0.61
N GLY A 201 -2.00 -1.35 -1.09
CA GLY A 201 -3.22 -0.78 -0.55
C GLY A 201 -3.97 0.02 -1.63
N ASN A 202 -5.28 0.21 -1.47
CA ASN A 202 -6.11 0.94 -2.41
C ASN A 202 -6.77 2.15 -1.74
N ALA A 203 -6.63 3.33 -2.32
CA ALA A 203 -7.12 4.57 -1.74
C ALA A 203 -7.66 5.53 -2.80
N THR A 204 -8.50 6.47 -2.39
CA THR A 204 -8.81 7.65 -3.22
C THR A 204 -7.76 8.72 -2.96
N TRP A 205 -7.05 9.12 -3.99
CA TRP A 205 -6.03 10.16 -3.95
C TRP A 205 -6.58 11.43 -4.55
N THR A 206 -6.39 12.56 -3.89
CA THR A 206 -6.91 13.83 -4.38
C THR A 206 -5.84 14.90 -4.42
N GLY A 207 -5.78 15.62 -5.54
CA GLY A 207 -4.71 16.56 -5.81
C GLY A 207 -4.85 17.32 -7.12
N VAL A 208 -3.71 17.79 -7.62
CA VAL A 208 -3.60 18.46 -8.93
C VAL A 208 -3.10 17.46 -9.96
N LYS A 209 -3.70 17.45 -11.16
CA LYS A 209 -3.16 16.68 -12.29
C LYS A 209 -1.81 17.27 -12.71
N LEU A 210 -0.77 16.41 -12.75
CA LEU A 210 0.58 16.84 -13.12
C LEU A 210 0.61 17.40 -14.55
N CYS A 211 -0.12 16.79 -15.48
CA CYS A 211 -0.21 17.29 -16.86
C CYS A 211 -0.77 18.71 -16.94
N ASP A 212 -1.80 19.03 -16.15
CA ASP A 212 -2.46 20.34 -16.15
C ASP A 212 -1.54 21.40 -15.54
N LEU A 213 -0.84 21.03 -14.47
CA LEU A 213 0.18 21.89 -13.86
C LEU A 213 1.31 22.18 -14.85
N LEU A 214 1.94 21.16 -15.44
CA LEU A 214 3.05 21.35 -16.37
C LEU A 214 2.66 22.19 -17.60
N LYS A 215 1.45 21.97 -18.15
CA LYS A 215 0.90 22.82 -19.22
C LYS A 215 0.70 24.27 -18.78
N HIS A 216 0.17 24.48 -17.56
CA HIS A 216 0.02 25.82 -16.99
C HIS A 216 1.38 26.52 -16.82
N LEU A 217 2.44 25.78 -16.48
CA LEU A 217 3.80 26.30 -16.39
C LEU A 217 4.45 26.56 -17.77
N GLY A 218 3.73 26.29 -18.85
CA GLY A 218 4.14 26.59 -20.22
C GLY A 218 4.95 25.49 -20.89
N LEU A 219 4.96 24.27 -20.33
CA LEU A 219 5.50 23.11 -21.02
C LEU A 219 4.68 22.87 -22.30
N LYS A 220 5.37 22.82 -23.42
CA LYS A 220 4.79 22.59 -24.74
C LYS A 220 4.88 21.12 -25.13
N ASP A 221 4.03 20.71 -26.07
CA ASP A 221 4.01 19.36 -26.60
C ASP A 221 5.30 19.00 -27.36
N ASP A 222 6.08 19.99 -27.82
CA ASP A 222 7.38 19.83 -28.48
C ASP A 222 8.58 19.84 -27.51
N THR A 223 8.34 19.61 -26.21
CA THR A 223 9.42 19.57 -25.21
C THR A 223 10.47 18.51 -25.52
N THR A 224 11.73 18.80 -25.19
CA THR A 224 12.83 17.84 -25.29
C THR A 224 13.05 17.04 -24.01
N ALA A 225 12.27 17.31 -22.95
CA ALA A 225 12.24 16.48 -21.76
C ALA A 225 11.65 15.11 -22.10
N LEU A 226 12.28 14.04 -21.62
CA LEU A 226 11.83 12.65 -21.78
C LEU A 226 11.36 12.03 -20.46
N HIS A 227 11.75 12.64 -19.33
CA HIS A 227 11.43 12.17 -17.99
C HIS A 227 11.01 13.31 -17.08
N VAL A 228 10.13 12.98 -16.12
CA VAL A 228 9.85 13.79 -14.95
C VAL A 228 10.48 13.11 -13.75
N GLN A 229 11.47 13.77 -13.15
CA GLN A 229 12.15 13.33 -11.94
C GLN A 229 11.46 13.96 -10.73
N PHE A 230 11.35 13.19 -9.65
CA PHE A 230 10.72 13.57 -8.39
C PHE A 230 11.72 13.35 -7.26
N GLU A 231 11.89 14.33 -6.39
CA GLU A 231 12.72 14.23 -5.19
C GLU A 231 11.85 14.50 -3.95
N GLY A 232 11.97 13.62 -2.95
CA GLY A 232 11.36 13.77 -1.63
C GLY A 232 12.20 14.67 -0.72
N LEU A 233 11.60 15.12 0.37
CA LEU A 233 12.27 15.85 1.44
C LEU A 233 13.00 14.92 2.43
N ASP A 234 12.81 13.61 2.33
CA ASP A 234 13.55 12.63 3.10
C ASP A 234 14.94 12.40 2.50
N THR A 235 15.99 12.66 3.29
CA THR A 235 17.38 12.54 2.87
C THR A 235 18.17 11.54 3.73
N ASP A 236 19.18 10.92 3.15
CA ASP A 236 20.16 10.15 3.92
C ASP A 236 21.17 11.06 4.66
N VAL A 237 22.12 10.45 5.36
CA VAL A 237 23.17 11.15 6.13
C VAL A 237 24.10 12.03 5.28
N SER A 238 24.08 11.86 3.95
CA SER A 238 24.84 12.64 2.97
C SER A 238 23.99 13.75 2.33
N ASN A 239 22.77 13.97 2.84
CA ASN A 239 21.75 14.85 2.27
C ASN A 239 21.30 14.47 0.85
N THR A 240 21.41 13.20 0.48
CA THR A 240 20.88 12.70 -0.79
C THR A 240 19.40 12.35 -0.62
N PRO A 241 18.48 12.98 -1.38
CA PRO A 241 17.04 12.75 -1.22
C PRO A 241 16.58 11.44 -1.85
N TYR A 242 15.47 10.88 -1.35
CA TYR A 242 14.75 9.86 -2.10
C TYR A 242 14.30 10.41 -3.46
N GLY A 243 14.72 9.74 -4.54
CA GLY A 243 14.42 10.17 -5.90
C GLY A 243 13.86 9.04 -6.76
N ALA A 244 12.97 9.39 -7.70
CA ALA A 244 12.51 8.48 -8.76
C ALA A 244 12.10 9.27 -10.00
N SER A 245 11.86 8.60 -11.12
CA SER A 245 11.32 9.26 -12.32
C SER A 245 10.31 8.42 -13.07
N ILE A 246 9.46 9.10 -13.84
CA ILE A 246 8.53 8.51 -14.81
C ILE A 246 8.79 9.10 -16.20
N PRO A 247 8.45 8.38 -17.28
CA PRO A 247 8.46 8.94 -18.63
C PRO A 247 7.55 10.18 -18.73
N ILE A 248 7.97 11.18 -19.51
CA ILE A 248 7.20 12.41 -19.76
C ILE A 248 5.83 12.08 -20.35
N GLU A 249 5.75 11.05 -21.20
CA GLU A 249 4.50 10.60 -21.82
C GLU A 249 3.47 10.18 -20.76
N LYS A 250 3.89 9.47 -19.71
CA LYS A 250 3.00 9.11 -18.59
C LYS A 250 2.60 10.33 -17.78
N ALA A 251 3.51 11.28 -17.56
CA ALA A 251 3.23 12.51 -16.83
C ALA A 251 2.25 13.45 -17.57
N MET A 252 2.31 13.45 -18.90
CA MET A 252 1.54 14.35 -19.77
C MET A 252 0.27 13.74 -20.36
N ASP A 253 0.07 12.41 -20.28
CA ASP A 253 -1.17 11.76 -20.70
C ASP A 253 -2.35 12.24 -19.81
N PRO A 254 -3.35 12.95 -20.35
CA PRO A 254 -4.51 13.39 -19.57
C PRO A 254 -5.36 12.24 -19.02
N ARG A 255 -5.23 11.04 -19.59
CA ARG A 255 -5.83 9.77 -19.13
C ARG A 255 -4.91 9.00 -18.19
N GLY A 256 -3.66 9.44 -18.01
CA GLY A 256 -2.67 8.80 -17.15
C GLY A 256 -2.91 9.04 -15.66
N ASP A 257 -3.73 10.05 -15.33
CA ASP A 257 -4.18 10.40 -13.98
C ASP A 257 -3.04 10.58 -12.95
N VAL A 258 -1.88 11.06 -13.40
CA VAL A 258 -0.77 11.37 -12.50
C VAL A 258 -1.12 12.60 -11.66
N LEU A 259 -1.10 12.45 -10.35
CA LEU A 259 -1.48 13.50 -9.39
C LEU A 259 -0.29 13.93 -8.53
N LEU A 260 -0.28 15.22 -8.20
CA LEU A 260 0.34 15.74 -6.99
C LEU A 260 -0.74 15.77 -5.90
N ALA A 261 -0.84 14.66 -5.16
CA ALA A 261 -1.88 14.43 -4.16
C ALA A 261 -1.54 15.13 -2.84
N TYR A 262 -2.53 15.79 -2.23
CA TYR A 262 -2.45 16.39 -0.89
C TYR A 262 -3.54 15.84 0.06
N GLU A 263 -4.42 14.98 -0.45
CA GLU A 263 -5.47 14.30 0.28
C GLU A 263 -5.48 12.80 -0.07
N MET A 264 -5.82 11.97 0.92
CA MET A 264 -6.00 10.52 0.81
C MET A 264 -7.26 10.13 1.58
N ASN A 265 -8.17 9.41 0.92
CA ASN A 265 -9.46 8.99 1.50
C ASN A 265 -10.34 10.15 2.00
N GLY A 266 -10.19 11.34 1.40
CA GLY A 266 -10.95 12.54 1.76
C GLY A 266 -10.34 13.38 2.89
N GLU A 267 -9.28 12.88 3.51
CA GLU A 267 -8.54 13.55 4.58
C GLU A 267 -7.17 14.02 4.09
N PRO A 268 -6.50 14.97 4.78
CA PRO A 268 -5.10 15.28 4.53
C PRO A 268 -4.22 14.03 4.54
N LEU A 269 -3.13 14.04 3.75
CA LEU A 269 -2.13 12.97 3.85
C LEU A 269 -1.61 12.86 5.28
N SER A 270 -1.45 11.63 5.80
CA SER A 270 -0.69 11.41 7.02
C SER A 270 0.79 11.64 6.77
N ARG A 271 1.57 11.87 7.85
CA ARG A 271 3.02 12.02 7.75
C ARG A 271 3.68 10.80 7.09
N ASP A 272 3.30 9.58 7.45
CA ASP A 272 3.85 8.36 6.82
C ASP A 272 3.54 8.25 5.32
N HIS A 273 2.44 8.86 4.87
CA HIS A 273 1.98 8.76 3.49
C HIS A 273 2.33 9.98 2.64
N GLY A 274 3.19 10.87 3.12
CA GLY A 274 3.79 11.93 2.32
C GLY A 274 3.19 13.31 2.51
N PHE A 275 2.63 13.62 3.68
CA PHE A 275 2.22 14.99 4.00
C PHE A 275 3.35 16.02 3.73
N PRO A 276 3.06 17.18 3.12
CA PRO A 276 1.74 17.63 2.66
C PRO A 276 1.40 17.22 1.22
N VAL A 277 2.38 16.81 0.42
CA VAL A 277 2.19 16.46 -0.99
C VAL A 277 3.01 15.22 -1.36
N ARG A 278 2.41 14.32 -2.13
CA ARG A 278 3.11 13.19 -2.77
C ARG A 278 2.77 13.10 -4.26
N ALA A 279 3.65 12.48 -5.02
CA ALA A 279 3.31 11.97 -6.34
C ALA A 279 2.45 10.70 -6.21
N ILE A 280 1.39 10.62 -7.03
CA ILE A 280 0.63 9.41 -7.30
C ILE A 280 0.67 9.16 -8.80
N VAL A 281 1.19 7.99 -9.18
CA VAL A 281 1.37 7.54 -10.56
C VAL A 281 0.56 6.25 -10.75
N PRO A 282 -0.72 6.34 -11.14
CA PRO A 282 -1.59 5.18 -11.23
C PRO A 282 -1.08 4.11 -12.21
N GLY A 283 -1.19 2.84 -11.82
CA GLY A 283 -0.74 1.69 -12.62
C GLY A 283 0.77 1.42 -12.57
N VAL A 284 1.54 2.22 -11.82
CA VAL A 284 3.00 2.13 -11.71
C VAL A 284 3.40 1.71 -10.30
N VAL A 285 4.55 1.04 -10.18
CA VAL A 285 5.12 0.57 -8.91
C VAL A 285 5.24 1.70 -7.89
N GLY A 286 4.96 1.36 -6.62
CA GLY A 286 4.94 2.33 -5.51
C GLY A 286 6.23 3.12 -5.32
N ALA A 287 7.38 2.60 -5.78
CA ALA A 287 8.66 3.31 -5.74
C ALA A 287 8.64 4.65 -6.51
N ARG A 288 7.83 4.79 -7.55
CA ARG A 288 7.73 6.03 -8.35
C ARG A 288 6.73 7.04 -7.76
N ASN A 289 5.99 6.64 -6.72
CA ASN A 289 5.01 7.47 -6.03
C ASN A 289 5.70 8.22 -4.87
N VAL A 290 6.65 9.09 -5.21
CA VAL A 290 7.52 9.81 -4.26
C VAL A 290 6.68 10.56 -3.22
N LYS A 291 7.00 10.35 -1.95
CA LYS A 291 6.35 10.99 -0.79
C LYS A 291 7.13 12.25 -0.40
N TRP A 292 6.48 13.12 0.37
CA TRP A 292 7.10 14.35 0.89
C TRP A 292 7.75 15.15 -0.23
N LEU A 293 7.02 15.36 -1.33
CA LEU A 293 7.60 15.84 -2.58
C LEU A 293 8.19 17.24 -2.39
N GLY A 294 9.49 17.40 -2.61
CA GLY A 294 10.20 18.68 -2.50
C GLY A 294 10.53 19.30 -3.85
N ARG A 295 10.80 18.46 -4.87
CA ARG A 295 11.25 18.93 -6.18
C ARG A 295 10.74 18.07 -7.33
N ILE A 296 10.46 18.72 -8.46
CA ILE A 296 10.17 18.11 -9.76
C ILE A 296 11.16 18.67 -10.79
N VAL A 297 11.82 17.79 -11.55
CA VAL A 297 12.77 18.19 -12.60
C VAL A 297 12.39 17.55 -13.92
N LEU A 298 12.22 18.37 -14.97
CA LEU A 298 12.06 17.90 -16.35
C LEU A 298 13.43 17.65 -16.99
N SER A 299 13.69 16.41 -17.39
CA SER A 299 15.03 15.96 -17.83
C SER A 299 14.97 15.11 -19.10
N LYS A 300 16.09 15.03 -19.81
CA LYS A 300 16.29 14.05 -20.90
C LYS A 300 16.55 12.64 -20.37
N ASP A 301 17.03 12.54 -19.14
CA ASP A 301 17.48 11.29 -18.54
C ASP A 301 16.57 10.90 -17.37
N GLU A 302 16.52 9.61 -17.06
CA GLU A 302 15.94 9.13 -15.82
C GLU A 302 16.59 9.81 -14.60
N SER A 303 15.89 9.79 -13.46
CA SER A 303 16.47 10.15 -12.17
C SER A 303 17.77 9.38 -11.94
N ASP A 304 18.83 10.07 -11.54
CA ASP A 304 20.13 9.48 -11.21
C ASP A 304 20.17 8.83 -9.82
N SER A 305 19.11 9.02 -9.03
CA SER A 305 18.95 8.41 -7.71
C SER A 305 19.26 6.92 -7.68
N HIS A 306 19.81 6.46 -6.55
CA HIS A 306 20.11 5.05 -6.33
C HIS A 306 18.88 4.14 -6.58
N TRP A 307 17.70 4.58 -6.14
CA TRP A 307 16.46 3.79 -6.28
C TRP A 307 15.89 3.74 -7.70
N GLN A 308 16.29 4.64 -8.60
CA GLN A 308 15.94 4.55 -10.02
C GLN A 308 16.98 3.70 -10.77
N GLN A 309 18.27 3.92 -10.50
CA GLN A 309 19.37 3.34 -11.29
C GLN A 309 19.80 1.95 -10.81
N ASN A 310 19.91 1.75 -9.49
CA ASN A 310 20.57 0.60 -8.85
C ASN A 310 19.64 -0.22 -7.94
N ASP A 311 18.32 -0.04 -8.06
CA ASP A 311 17.30 -0.84 -7.38
C ASP A 311 16.02 -0.92 -8.23
N TYR A 312 15.04 -1.71 -7.79
CA TYR A 312 13.72 -1.84 -8.42
C TYR A 312 13.81 -2.22 -9.91
N LYS A 313 14.60 -3.26 -10.19
CA LYS A 313 14.75 -3.91 -11.50
C LYS A 313 14.60 -5.43 -11.39
N GLY A 314 14.04 -6.05 -12.42
CA GLY A 314 13.90 -7.50 -12.51
C GLY A 314 15.07 -8.13 -13.28
N PHE A 315 15.53 -9.30 -12.86
CA PHE A 315 16.64 -10.00 -13.52
C PHE A 315 16.29 -11.46 -13.74
N SER A 316 17.01 -12.12 -14.66
CA SER A 316 16.93 -13.56 -14.84
C SER A 316 17.26 -14.31 -13.54
N PRO A 317 16.61 -15.46 -13.24
CA PRO A 317 16.94 -16.27 -12.08
C PRO A 317 18.40 -16.76 -12.00
N GLY A 318 19.14 -16.70 -13.10
CA GLY A 318 20.56 -17.03 -13.14
C GLY A 318 21.51 -15.92 -12.68
N VAL A 319 21.02 -14.70 -12.43
CA VAL A 319 21.85 -13.55 -11.98
C VAL A 319 22.00 -13.57 -10.46
N ASP A 320 23.22 -13.38 -9.96
CA ASP A 320 23.55 -13.25 -8.54
C ASP A 320 24.35 -11.95 -8.26
N TRP A 321 24.71 -11.69 -7.00
CA TRP A 321 25.33 -10.42 -6.57
C TRP A 321 26.68 -10.10 -7.20
N ASP A 322 27.43 -11.11 -7.61
CA ASP A 322 28.72 -10.99 -8.29
C ASP A 322 28.59 -10.71 -9.79
N THR A 323 27.42 -10.94 -10.37
CA THR A 323 27.16 -10.87 -11.81
C THR A 323 26.09 -9.84 -12.20
N VAL A 324 25.39 -9.26 -11.22
CA VAL A 324 24.34 -8.27 -11.48
C VAL A 324 24.90 -6.99 -12.10
N ASP A 325 24.36 -6.63 -13.26
CA ASP A 325 24.54 -5.31 -13.88
C ASP A 325 23.17 -4.63 -14.04
N PHE A 326 22.93 -3.61 -13.24
CA PHE A 326 21.66 -2.86 -13.25
C PHE A 326 21.38 -2.13 -14.56
N LYS A 327 22.38 -1.92 -15.43
CA LYS A 327 22.18 -1.30 -16.75
C LYS A 327 21.51 -2.24 -17.75
N THR A 328 21.52 -3.55 -17.49
CA THR A 328 20.95 -4.57 -18.39
C THR A 328 19.44 -4.75 -18.25
N SER A 329 18.82 -4.09 -17.27
CA SER A 329 17.40 -4.20 -16.99
C SER A 329 16.76 -2.81 -16.90
N PRO A 330 15.51 -2.64 -17.38
CA PRO A 330 14.79 -1.38 -17.21
C PRO A 330 14.35 -1.19 -15.76
N ALA A 331 14.22 0.08 -15.34
CA ALA A 331 13.55 0.42 -14.09
C ALA A 331 12.10 -0.09 -14.14
N ILE A 332 11.65 -0.74 -13.06
CA ILE A 332 10.24 -1.16 -12.97
C ILE A 332 9.36 0.10 -13.01
N GLN A 333 8.43 0.13 -13.95
CA GLN A 333 7.38 1.13 -14.08
C GLN A 333 6.03 0.45 -13.82
N GLU A 334 5.33 0.01 -14.87
CA GLU A 334 4.14 -0.81 -14.72
C GLU A 334 4.46 -2.17 -14.09
N LEU A 335 3.54 -2.67 -13.28
CA LEU A 335 3.64 -3.99 -12.64
C LEU A 335 2.81 -5.05 -13.38
N PRO A 336 3.23 -6.32 -13.34
CA PRO A 336 2.47 -7.42 -13.92
C PRO A 336 1.20 -7.71 -13.10
N VAL A 337 0.29 -8.50 -13.67
CA VAL A 337 -0.89 -9.00 -12.95
C VAL A 337 -0.47 -9.81 -11.71
N VAL A 338 -1.18 -9.60 -10.60
CA VAL A 338 -0.95 -10.25 -9.31
C VAL A 338 -2.29 -10.55 -8.63
N SER A 339 -2.31 -11.59 -7.80
CA SER A 339 -3.40 -11.90 -6.89
C SER A 339 -2.86 -12.56 -5.61
N ALA A 340 -3.64 -12.47 -4.53
CA ALA A 340 -3.35 -13.13 -3.27
C ALA A 340 -4.65 -13.53 -2.55
N ILE A 341 -4.54 -14.55 -1.71
CA ILE A 341 -5.60 -15.05 -0.82
C ILE A 341 -5.34 -14.42 0.53
N CYS A 342 -6.34 -13.74 1.07
CA CYS A 342 -6.26 -13.05 2.35
C CYS A 342 -7.13 -13.69 3.42
N THR A 343 -8.12 -14.48 3.01
CA THR A 343 -8.93 -15.32 3.90
C THR A 343 -9.26 -16.61 3.16
N PRO A 344 -9.07 -17.79 3.77
CA PRO A 344 -8.42 -18.04 5.07
C PRO A 344 -6.93 -17.68 5.08
N ALA A 345 -6.34 -17.55 6.28
CA ALA A 345 -4.91 -17.35 6.47
C ALA A 345 -4.13 -18.67 6.32
N GLU A 346 -2.83 -18.56 6.06
CA GLU A 346 -1.90 -19.71 6.08
C GLU A 346 -1.98 -20.44 7.43
N GLY A 347 -2.23 -21.74 7.39
CA GLY A 347 -2.35 -22.62 8.55
C GLY A 347 -3.72 -22.60 9.25
N GLU A 348 -4.68 -21.79 8.78
CA GLU A 348 -5.99 -21.65 9.43
C GLU A 348 -6.81 -22.96 9.37
N LYS A 349 -7.60 -23.19 10.43
CA LYS A 349 -8.60 -24.27 10.47
C LYS A 349 -9.94 -23.77 9.92
N VAL A 350 -10.36 -24.32 8.79
CA VAL A 350 -11.52 -23.87 8.01
C VAL A 350 -12.64 -24.89 8.08
N LYS A 351 -13.85 -24.44 8.41
CA LYS A 351 -15.02 -25.30 8.43
C LYS A 351 -15.52 -25.56 7.02
N ILE A 352 -15.83 -26.81 6.70
CA ILE A 352 -16.53 -27.15 5.46
C ILE A 352 -18.03 -26.91 5.66
N VAL A 353 -18.63 -26.10 4.79
CA VAL A 353 -20.07 -25.82 4.77
C VAL A 353 -20.63 -26.30 3.44
N ASN A 354 -21.54 -27.28 3.48
CA ASN A 354 -22.15 -27.87 2.28
C ASN A 354 -21.13 -28.35 1.23
N GLY A 355 -20.01 -28.92 1.68
CA GLY A 355 -18.94 -29.41 0.81
C GLY A 355 -18.07 -28.30 0.19
N LYS A 356 -18.16 -27.07 0.67
CA LYS A 356 -17.39 -25.92 0.17
C LYS A 356 -16.66 -25.18 1.30
N ILE A 357 -15.67 -24.39 0.91
CA ILE A 357 -15.05 -23.38 1.78
C ILE A 357 -15.13 -21.98 1.14
N ASP A 358 -15.17 -20.95 1.98
CA ASP A 358 -15.13 -19.56 1.56
C ASP A 358 -13.67 -19.08 1.45
N VAL A 359 -13.36 -18.40 0.35
CA VAL A 359 -12.04 -17.81 0.11
C VAL A 359 -12.22 -16.38 -0.41
N LYS A 360 -11.40 -15.46 0.08
CA LYS A 360 -11.39 -14.05 -0.31
C LYS A 360 -9.97 -13.55 -0.56
N GLY A 361 -9.85 -12.53 -1.40
CA GLY A 361 -8.57 -11.92 -1.69
C GLY A 361 -8.67 -10.70 -2.59
N TYR A 362 -7.51 -10.26 -3.08
CA TYR A 362 -7.41 -9.19 -4.07
C TYR A 362 -6.74 -9.70 -5.35
N ALA A 363 -6.95 -8.95 -6.43
CA ALA A 363 -6.20 -9.04 -7.67
C ALA A 363 -5.99 -7.63 -8.25
N TRP A 364 -4.86 -7.41 -8.94
CA TRP A 364 -4.55 -6.12 -9.55
C TRP A 364 -3.55 -6.30 -10.71
N SER A 365 -3.54 -5.38 -11.67
CA SER A 365 -2.55 -5.33 -12.74
C SER A 365 -2.15 -3.87 -12.97
N GLY A 366 -0.87 -3.66 -13.29
CA GLY A 366 -0.36 -2.33 -13.63
C GLY A 366 -0.91 -1.79 -14.95
N GLY A 367 -0.49 -0.58 -15.33
CA GLY A 367 -0.84 0.03 -16.61
C GLY A 367 -2.33 0.27 -16.85
N GLY A 368 -3.17 0.13 -15.81
CA GLY A 368 -4.61 0.37 -15.94
C GLY A 368 -5.38 -0.78 -16.59
N ARG A 369 -4.77 -1.97 -16.61
CA ARG A 369 -5.38 -3.19 -17.14
C ARG A 369 -6.38 -3.78 -16.14
N LYS A 370 -7.61 -3.97 -16.60
CA LYS A 370 -8.71 -4.49 -15.78
C LYS A 370 -8.44 -5.95 -15.40
N ILE A 371 -8.78 -6.35 -14.17
CA ILE A 371 -8.89 -7.79 -13.87
C ILE A 371 -10.18 -8.34 -14.48
N ILE A 372 -10.04 -9.30 -15.40
CA ILE A 372 -11.19 -9.89 -16.09
C ILE A 372 -11.59 -11.26 -15.54
N ARG A 373 -10.66 -11.94 -14.84
CA ARG A 373 -10.93 -13.24 -14.23
C ARG A 373 -9.98 -13.53 -13.07
N ILE A 374 -10.48 -14.18 -12.02
CA ILE A 374 -9.69 -14.84 -10.98
C ILE A 374 -10.11 -16.30 -10.94
N ASP A 375 -9.12 -17.20 -10.95
CA ASP A 375 -9.32 -18.65 -10.87
C ASP A 375 -8.73 -19.17 -9.55
N VAL A 376 -9.50 -19.97 -8.83
CA VAL A 376 -9.14 -20.54 -7.52
C VAL A 376 -9.21 -22.06 -7.59
N SER A 377 -8.26 -22.76 -6.97
CA SER A 377 -8.16 -24.22 -6.93
C SER A 377 -7.93 -24.73 -5.51
N CYS A 378 -8.49 -25.89 -5.16
CA CYS A 378 -8.26 -26.63 -3.91
C CYS A 378 -7.53 -27.98 -4.11
N ASP A 379 -7.11 -28.26 -5.34
CA ASP A 379 -6.58 -29.55 -5.77
C ASP A 379 -5.28 -29.40 -6.57
N ARG A 380 -4.49 -28.38 -6.22
CA ARG A 380 -3.19 -28.07 -6.83
C ARG A 380 -3.28 -27.84 -8.33
N GLY A 381 -4.32 -27.12 -8.74
CA GLY A 381 -4.52 -26.70 -10.12
C GLY A 381 -5.05 -27.79 -11.06
N ALA A 382 -5.49 -28.94 -10.54
CA ALA A 382 -6.15 -29.96 -11.36
C ALA A 382 -7.53 -29.48 -11.85
N THR A 383 -8.28 -28.76 -10.99
CA THR A 383 -9.52 -28.06 -11.34
C THR A 383 -9.50 -26.63 -10.84
N TRP A 384 -10.23 -25.77 -11.54
CA TRP A 384 -10.29 -24.33 -11.27
C TRP A 384 -11.73 -23.85 -11.24
N HIS A 385 -12.02 -22.97 -10.29
CA HIS A 385 -13.31 -22.31 -10.14
C HIS A 385 -13.12 -20.80 -10.28
N THR A 386 -13.93 -20.17 -11.12
CA THR A 386 -13.88 -18.72 -11.28
C THR A 386 -14.49 -18.04 -10.06
N ALA A 387 -13.74 -17.14 -9.44
CA ALA A 387 -14.20 -16.34 -8.32
C ALA A 387 -15.16 -15.23 -8.76
N GLN A 388 -16.03 -14.79 -7.86
CA GLN A 388 -16.85 -13.61 -8.04
C GLN A 388 -16.03 -12.37 -7.68
N LEU A 389 -15.96 -11.41 -8.60
CA LEU A 389 -15.48 -10.05 -8.31
C LEU A 389 -16.54 -9.35 -7.42
N THR A 390 -16.18 -9.01 -6.19
CA THR A 390 -17.10 -8.33 -5.25
C THR A 390 -17.04 -6.83 -5.41
N ASP A 391 -15.84 -6.29 -5.63
CA ASP A 391 -15.60 -4.86 -5.74
C ASP A 391 -14.57 -4.60 -6.83
N GLN A 392 -14.92 -3.76 -7.79
CA GLN A 392 -14.05 -3.34 -8.88
C GLN A 392 -14.56 -2.01 -9.42
N ASN A 393 -13.66 -1.11 -9.79
CA ASN A 393 -14.07 0.15 -10.38
C ASN A 393 -14.76 -0.06 -11.75
N SER A 394 -15.82 0.70 -11.99
CA SER A 394 -16.61 0.65 -13.23
C SER A 394 -16.08 1.58 -14.32
N ASP A 395 -14.91 2.18 -14.10
CA ASP A 395 -14.27 3.10 -15.03
C ASP A 395 -14.01 2.43 -16.39
N ARG A 396 -13.87 3.26 -17.43
CA ARG A 396 -13.50 2.76 -18.76
C ARG A 396 -11.99 2.60 -18.86
N HIS A 397 -11.53 1.63 -19.64
CA HIS A 397 -10.12 1.50 -20.00
C HIS A 397 -9.57 2.83 -20.54
N PRO A 398 -8.35 3.27 -20.13
CA PRO A 398 -7.38 2.55 -19.32
C PRO A 398 -7.49 2.78 -17.80
N HIS A 399 -8.59 3.30 -17.26
CA HIS A 399 -8.62 3.81 -15.88
C HIS A 399 -8.87 2.73 -14.79
N HIS A 400 -8.46 1.48 -15.00
CA HIS A 400 -8.55 0.44 -13.97
C HIS A 400 -7.35 0.48 -13.02
N TRP A 401 -7.21 1.60 -12.30
CA TRP A 401 -6.09 1.84 -11.38
C TRP A 401 -6.24 1.16 -10.03
N ALA A 402 -7.48 0.98 -9.58
CA ALA A 402 -7.81 0.30 -8.34
C ALA A 402 -7.63 -1.21 -8.45
N TRP A 403 -7.40 -1.86 -7.31
CA TRP A 403 -7.46 -3.33 -7.25
C TRP A 403 -8.88 -3.85 -7.48
N SER A 404 -9.02 -5.16 -7.53
CA SER A 404 -10.31 -5.84 -7.52
C SER A 404 -10.35 -6.79 -6.34
N LEU A 405 -11.40 -6.71 -5.54
CA LEU A 405 -11.66 -7.68 -4.48
C LEU A 405 -12.50 -8.82 -5.05
N TRP A 406 -12.26 -10.03 -4.53
CA TRP A 406 -12.95 -11.21 -4.99
C TRP A 406 -13.28 -12.15 -3.83
N SER A 407 -14.30 -12.97 -4.05
CA SER A 407 -14.68 -14.07 -3.17
C SER A 407 -15.06 -15.31 -3.98
N ALA A 408 -14.85 -16.49 -3.41
CA ALA A 408 -15.22 -17.75 -4.02
C ALA A 408 -15.70 -18.75 -2.98
N GLN A 409 -16.75 -19.50 -3.31
CA GLN A 409 -17.18 -20.68 -2.59
C GLN A 409 -16.75 -21.92 -3.38
N ILE A 410 -15.63 -22.50 -2.98
CA ILE A 410 -14.97 -23.55 -3.75
C ILE A 410 -15.28 -24.93 -3.16
N PRO A 411 -15.72 -25.91 -3.98
CA PRO A 411 -15.96 -27.25 -3.52
C PRO A 411 -14.65 -27.91 -3.08
N VAL A 412 -14.73 -28.72 -2.02
CA VAL A 412 -13.60 -29.49 -1.50
C VAL A 412 -13.95 -30.98 -1.51
N SER A 413 -13.03 -31.80 -2.00
CA SER A 413 -13.19 -33.26 -2.06
C SER A 413 -12.80 -33.96 -0.74
N VAL A 414 -11.98 -33.29 0.06
CA VAL A 414 -11.53 -33.77 1.37
C VAL A 414 -12.59 -33.48 2.45
N LYS A 415 -12.84 -34.46 3.32
CA LYS A 415 -13.77 -34.30 4.46
C LYS A 415 -13.09 -33.73 5.71
N LYS A 416 -11.78 -33.91 5.85
CA LYS A 416 -10.94 -33.37 6.93
C LYS A 416 -9.46 -33.46 6.56
N GLY A 417 -8.63 -32.61 7.15
CA GLY A 417 -7.17 -32.68 7.01
C GLY A 417 -6.57 -31.49 6.27
N GLN A 418 -5.30 -31.59 5.88
CA GLN A 418 -4.59 -30.51 5.20
C GLN A 418 -4.90 -30.47 3.71
N MET A 419 -5.00 -29.26 3.16
CA MET A 419 -5.12 -29.02 1.72
C MET A 419 -4.44 -27.69 1.35
N GLU A 420 -4.24 -27.50 0.05
CA GLU A 420 -3.67 -26.27 -0.51
C GLU A 420 -4.70 -25.53 -1.35
N VAL A 421 -4.81 -24.22 -1.15
CA VAL A 421 -5.65 -23.33 -1.96
C VAL A 421 -4.73 -22.47 -2.82
N TRP A 422 -4.95 -22.47 -4.12
CA TRP A 422 -4.16 -21.73 -5.10
C TRP A 422 -5.03 -20.67 -5.77
N VAL A 423 -4.45 -19.50 -6.09
CA VAL A 423 -5.13 -18.46 -6.86
C VAL A 423 -4.24 -17.88 -7.97
N LYS A 424 -4.88 -17.52 -9.08
CA LYS A 424 -4.30 -16.76 -10.17
C LYS A 424 -5.31 -15.81 -10.79
N ALA A 425 -4.85 -14.68 -11.30
CA ALA A 425 -5.67 -13.70 -12.01
C ALA A 425 -5.27 -13.58 -13.50
N VAL A 426 -6.20 -13.03 -14.28
CA VAL A 426 -6.04 -12.68 -15.69
C VAL A 426 -6.47 -11.22 -15.88
N ASP A 427 -5.63 -10.44 -16.54
CA ASP A 427 -5.93 -9.03 -16.86
C ASP A 427 -6.57 -8.86 -18.25
N SER A 428 -6.98 -7.64 -18.60
CA SER A 428 -7.65 -7.31 -19.86
C SER A 428 -6.79 -7.49 -21.10
N SER A 429 -5.47 -7.65 -20.93
CA SER A 429 -4.54 -8.01 -21.99
C SER A 429 -4.24 -9.51 -22.00
N TYR A 430 -5.01 -10.30 -21.23
CA TYR A 430 -4.83 -11.74 -21.04
C TYR A 430 -3.47 -12.14 -20.48
N ASN A 431 -2.73 -11.22 -19.85
CA ASN A 431 -1.56 -11.61 -19.08
C ASN A 431 -2.00 -12.47 -17.90
N THR A 432 -1.17 -13.46 -17.56
CA THR A 432 -1.40 -14.39 -16.45
C THR A 432 -0.22 -14.41 -15.51
N GLN A 433 -0.42 -15.04 -14.35
CA GLN A 433 0.64 -15.29 -13.37
C GLN A 433 1.41 -16.58 -13.70
N PRO A 434 2.72 -16.65 -13.44
CA PRO A 434 3.46 -17.90 -13.51
C PRO A 434 3.11 -18.81 -12.32
N GLU A 435 3.31 -20.12 -12.44
CA GLU A 435 2.89 -21.05 -11.40
C GLU A 435 3.78 -21.03 -10.14
N ASP A 436 5.07 -20.77 -10.30
CA ASP A 436 6.06 -20.95 -9.23
C ASP A 436 7.12 -19.85 -9.21
N PHE A 437 7.50 -19.43 -8.00
CA PHE A 437 8.54 -18.42 -7.78
C PHE A 437 9.91 -18.85 -8.31
N LYS A 438 10.23 -20.15 -8.41
CA LYS A 438 11.50 -20.62 -8.96
C LYS A 438 11.76 -20.15 -10.39
N HIS A 439 10.70 -19.90 -11.17
CA HIS A 439 10.81 -19.44 -12.55
C HIS A 439 10.98 -17.92 -12.67
N ILE A 440 10.69 -17.17 -11.61
CA ILE A 440 10.76 -15.71 -11.57
C ILE A 440 11.64 -15.19 -10.42
N TRP A 441 12.42 -16.08 -9.81
CA TRP A 441 13.32 -15.71 -8.72
C TRP A 441 14.31 -14.66 -9.21
N ASN A 442 14.62 -13.68 -8.37
CA ASN A 442 15.67 -12.70 -8.62
C ASN A 442 16.29 -12.27 -7.29
N LEU A 443 17.56 -11.86 -7.32
CA LEU A 443 18.37 -11.53 -6.14
C LEU A 443 17.77 -10.47 -5.19
N ARG A 444 16.90 -9.57 -5.70
CA ARG A 444 16.21 -8.52 -4.91
C ARG A 444 14.85 -8.95 -4.37
N GLY A 445 14.32 -10.10 -4.78
CA GLY A 445 13.02 -10.55 -4.34
C GLY A 445 11.85 -9.66 -4.79
N VAL A 446 11.97 -8.98 -5.93
CA VAL A 446 10.93 -8.08 -6.47
C VAL A 446 10.09 -8.78 -7.54
N LEU A 447 8.99 -8.16 -7.98
CA LEU A 447 8.07 -8.70 -9.00
C LEU A 447 7.46 -10.05 -8.60
N GLY A 448 7.09 -10.20 -7.32
CA GLY A 448 6.49 -11.42 -6.79
C GLY A 448 5.06 -11.63 -7.29
N ASN A 449 4.91 -12.26 -8.46
CA ASN A 449 3.60 -12.44 -9.11
C ASN A 449 3.24 -13.89 -9.44
N ALA A 450 3.95 -14.90 -8.93
CA ALA A 450 3.54 -16.30 -9.11
C ALA A 450 2.19 -16.60 -8.42
N TYR A 451 1.56 -17.74 -8.70
CA TYR A 451 0.33 -18.15 -8.01
C TYR A 451 0.50 -18.05 -6.49
N HIS A 452 -0.46 -17.45 -5.80
CA HIS A 452 -0.45 -17.47 -4.33
C HIS A 452 -1.03 -18.79 -3.87
N LYS A 453 -0.28 -19.49 -3.00
CA LYS A 453 -0.59 -20.83 -2.51
C LYS A 453 -0.59 -20.78 -1.00
N ILE A 454 -1.71 -21.15 -0.38
CA ILE A 454 -1.81 -21.27 1.08
C ILE A 454 -2.13 -22.71 1.47
N LYS A 455 -1.67 -23.13 2.65
CA LYS A 455 -2.05 -24.39 3.29
C LYS A 455 -3.10 -24.12 4.36
N VAL A 456 -4.15 -24.91 4.39
CA VAL A 456 -5.21 -24.84 5.41
C VAL A 456 -5.57 -26.22 5.91
N SER A 457 -6.19 -26.30 7.09
CA SER A 457 -6.74 -27.54 7.63
C SER A 457 -8.26 -27.48 7.62
N VAL A 458 -8.94 -28.41 6.97
CA VAL A 458 -10.41 -28.44 6.89
C VAL A 458 -11.05 -29.43 7.86
N TYR A 459 -12.27 -29.15 8.31
CA TYR A 459 -13.04 -30.00 9.23
C TYR A 459 -14.55 -29.95 9.00
#